data_AF-A0A351TL13-F1
#
_entry.id   AF-A0A351TL13-F1
#
_cell.length_a   1.000
_cell.length_b   1.000
_cell.length_c   1.000
_cell.angle_alpha   90.00
_cell.angle_beta   90.00
_cell.angle_gamma   90.00
#
_symmetry.space_group_name_H-M   'P 1'
#
loop_
_entity.id
_entity.type
_entity.pdbx_description
1 polymer ?
#
loop_
_entity_poly.entity_id
_entity_poly.type
_entity_poly.pdbx_seq_one_letter_code
_entity_poly.pdbx_strand_id
1 'polypeptide(L)'
;MHDIKKLARLCQEHPVYIQTHNFPDPDAIASAYGLQKLLRIYGVESELCYDGRIDQLSASKLLDTCHIRMFPYENLVKDMRETDKIICVDMQKYGGNATDLTGDEIACIDHHPTFVPVEYQYQDIRITGACATLIAEYYALSGNTPDSDTATALLYGIKMDTLQFTRGVTDLDIKM
;
A
#
# COMPACT_ATOMS: atom_id res chain seq x y z
N MET A 1 15.89 -7.31 -1.10
CA MET A 1 15.42 -8.58 -1.68
C MET A 1 13.92 -8.58 -1.56
N HIS A 2 13.25 -8.25 -2.66
CA HIS A 2 11.82 -7.98 -2.81
C HIS A 2 11.00 -9.28 -2.81
N ASP A 3 11.13 -10.06 -1.75
CA ASP A 3 10.51 -11.37 -1.65
C ASP A 3 9.11 -11.24 -1.04
N ILE A 4 8.10 -11.12 -1.90
CA ILE A 4 6.69 -11.13 -1.48
C ILE A 4 6.32 -12.38 -0.66
N LYS A 5 7.01 -13.52 -0.87
CA LYS A 5 6.79 -14.73 -0.06
C LYS A 5 7.33 -14.57 1.35
N LYS A 6 8.35 -13.74 1.57
CA LYS A 6 8.81 -13.38 2.92
C LYS A 6 7.74 -12.56 3.62
N LEU A 7 7.20 -11.53 2.97
CA LEU A 7 6.12 -10.71 3.53
C LEU A 7 4.90 -11.57 3.87
N ALA A 8 4.43 -12.41 2.94
CA ALA A 8 3.29 -13.29 3.16
C ALA A 8 3.46 -14.28 4.34
N ARG A 9 4.70 -14.69 4.63
CA ARG A 9 5.03 -15.53 5.80
C ARG A 9 4.92 -14.77 7.12
N LEU A 10 5.24 -13.47 7.14
CA LEU A 10 5.10 -12.62 8.33
C LEU A 10 3.64 -12.31 8.66
N CYS A 11 2.77 -12.36 7.65
CA CYS A 11 1.34 -12.08 7.76
C CYS A 11 0.48 -13.29 8.22
N GLN A 12 1.10 -14.39 8.66
CA GLN A 12 0.36 -15.56 9.10
C GLN A 12 -0.17 -15.39 10.54
N GLU A 13 -1.13 -16.25 10.91
CA GLU A 13 -1.65 -16.44 12.28
C GLU A 13 -2.54 -15.32 12.85
N HIS A 14 -2.39 -14.08 12.39
CA HIS A 14 -3.13 -12.92 12.87
C HIS A 14 -3.86 -12.17 11.72
N PRO A 15 -4.96 -11.45 12.01
CA PRO A 15 -5.55 -10.50 11.08
C PRO A 15 -4.51 -9.53 10.51
N VAL A 16 -4.69 -9.15 9.25
CA VAL A 16 -3.75 -8.28 8.53
C VAL A 16 -4.49 -7.04 8.05
N TYR A 17 -3.93 -5.88 8.38
CA TYR A 17 -4.37 -4.58 7.95
C TYR A 17 -3.30 -3.96 7.06
N ILE A 18 -3.71 -3.41 5.92
CA ILE A 18 -2.84 -2.61 5.05
C ILE A 18 -3.25 -1.17 5.26
N GLN A 19 -2.37 -0.43 5.93
CA GLN A 19 -2.59 0.95 6.31
C GLN A 19 -1.92 1.88 5.32
N THR A 20 -2.69 2.83 4.80
CA THR A 20 -2.16 4.00 4.06
C THR A 20 -2.00 5.21 4.97
N HIS A 21 -1.40 6.29 4.46
CA HIS A 21 -1.43 7.59 5.14
C HIS A 21 -2.85 8.14 5.36
N ASN A 22 -3.01 9.13 6.25
CA ASN A 22 -4.30 9.60 6.79
C ASN A 22 -5.25 10.29 5.79
N PHE A 23 -4.78 10.70 4.61
CA PHE A 23 -5.64 11.29 3.59
C PHE A 23 -5.37 10.63 2.25
N PRO A 24 -5.73 9.33 2.09
CA PRO A 24 -5.29 8.49 0.97
C PRO A 24 -5.55 9.16 -0.38
N ASP A 25 -4.51 9.27 -1.17
CA ASP A 25 -4.59 9.72 -2.54
C ASP A 25 -4.66 8.51 -3.48
N PRO A 26 -4.74 8.70 -4.80
CA PRO A 26 -4.79 7.58 -5.73
C PRO A 26 -3.61 6.61 -5.66
N ASP A 27 -2.39 7.06 -5.35
CA ASP A 27 -1.23 6.17 -5.29
C ASP A 27 -1.27 5.29 -4.04
N ALA A 28 -1.56 5.88 -2.88
CA ALA A 28 -1.75 5.14 -1.64
C ALA A 28 -2.84 4.06 -1.76
N ILE A 29 -4.00 4.42 -2.32
CA ILE A 29 -5.14 3.51 -2.53
C ILE A 29 -4.75 2.39 -3.51
N ALA A 30 -4.15 2.74 -4.64
CA ALA A 30 -3.75 1.78 -5.66
C ALA A 30 -2.70 0.79 -5.14
N SER A 31 -1.71 1.30 -4.41
CA SER A 31 -0.65 0.50 -3.80
C SER A 31 -1.20 -0.49 -2.78
N ALA A 32 -2.07 -0.03 -1.88
CA ALA A 32 -2.67 -0.87 -0.85
C ALA A 32 -3.56 -1.96 -1.47
N TYR A 33 -4.39 -1.59 -2.45
CA TYR A 33 -5.23 -2.54 -3.18
C TYR A 33 -4.41 -3.56 -3.97
N GLY A 34 -3.40 -3.11 -4.72
CA GLY A 34 -2.52 -3.99 -5.47
C GLY A 34 -1.79 -4.99 -4.59
N LEU A 35 -1.34 -4.55 -3.41
CA LEU A 35 -0.69 -5.42 -2.43
C LEU A 35 -1.68 -6.42 -1.81
N GLN A 36 -2.88 -6.00 -1.41
CA GLN A 36 -3.93 -6.91 -0.91
C GLN A 36 -4.21 -8.04 -1.92
N LYS A 37 -4.38 -7.67 -3.19
CA LYS A 37 -4.64 -8.61 -4.28
C LYS A 37 -3.48 -9.57 -4.49
N LEU A 38 -2.25 -9.09 -4.37
CA LEU A 38 -1.06 -9.93 -4.50
C LEU A 38 -0.91 -10.88 -3.31
N LEU A 39 -1.07 -10.38 -2.08
CA LEU A 39 -1.02 -11.17 -0.85
C LEU A 39 -2.07 -12.28 -0.84
N ARG A 40 -3.25 -12.03 -1.41
CA ARG A 40 -4.29 -13.05 -1.58
C ARG A 40 -3.85 -14.24 -2.42
N ILE A 41 -3.04 -14.02 -3.47
CA ILE A 41 -2.47 -15.11 -4.28
C ILE A 41 -1.59 -16.03 -3.42
N TYR A 42 -0.99 -15.48 -2.36
CA TYR A 42 -0.18 -16.20 -1.38
C TYR A 42 -0.97 -16.66 -0.14
N GLY A 43 -2.30 -16.61 -0.18
CA GLY A 43 -3.18 -17.10 0.88
C GLY A 43 -3.29 -16.17 2.09
N VAL A 44 -2.92 -14.90 1.96
CA VAL A 44 -3.08 -13.88 3.01
C VAL A 44 -4.26 -12.99 2.67
N GLU A 45 -5.33 -13.08 3.47
CA GLU A 45 -6.43 -12.12 3.43
C GLU A 45 -6.07 -10.90 4.29
N SER A 46 -6.48 -9.71 3.84
CA SER A 46 -6.20 -8.46 4.56
C SER A 46 -7.29 -7.43 4.37
N GLU A 47 -7.40 -6.48 5.29
CA GLU A 47 -8.30 -5.33 5.21
C GLU A 47 -7.53 -4.06 4.91
N LEU A 48 -8.06 -3.22 4.01
CA LEU A 48 -7.46 -1.92 3.71
C LEU A 48 -8.01 -0.87 4.68
N CYS A 49 -7.12 -0.10 5.30
CA CYS A 49 -7.52 0.92 6.26
C CYS A 49 -6.73 2.21 6.13
N TYR A 50 -7.33 3.27 6.66
CA TYR A 50 -6.78 4.61 6.72
C TYR A 50 -7.34 5.31 7.96
N ASP A 51 -6.60 6.24 8.55
CA ASP A 51 -7.20 7.24 9.43
C ASP A 51 -7.64 8.46 8.61
N GLY A 52 -8.33 9.44 9.18
CA GLY A 52 -8.71 10.68 8.49
C GLY A 52 -9.87 10.51 7.50
N ARG A 53 -9.71 10.98 6.25
CA ARG A 53 -10.82 10.99 5.26
C ARG A 53 -10.34 10.91 3.81
N ILE A 54 -11.22 10.40 2.94
CA ILE A 54 -11.05 10.40 1.48
C ILE A 54 -12.00 11.43 0.88
N ASP A 55 -11.50 12.64 0.61
CA ASP A 55 -12.30 13.77 0.11
C ASP A 55 -11.99 14.17 -1.34
N GLN A 56 -10.88 13.69 -1.90
CA GLN A 56 -10.51 13.95 -3.29
C GLN A 56 -11.38 13.15 -4.26
N LEU A 57 -11.92 13.82 -5.28
CA LEU A 57 -12.74 13.17 -6.32
C LEU A 57 -11.97 12.10 -7.11
N SER A 58 -10.67 12.29 -7.30
CA SER A 58 -9.79 11.29 -7.94
C SER A 58 -9.72 10.00 -7.12
N ALA A 59 -9.51 10.13 -5.81
CA ALA A 59 -9.45 9.02 -4.87
C ALA A 59 -10.80 8.29 -4.76
N SER A 60 -11.91 9.02 -4.58
CA SER A 60 -13.24 8.39 -4.50
C SER A 60 -13.65 7.69 -5.79
N LYS A 61 -13.39 8.30 -6.95
CA LYS A 61 -13.63 7.64 -8.25
C LYS A 61 -12.81 6.38 -8.45
N LEU A 62 -11.56 6.36 -7.96
CA LEU A 62 -10.72 5.17 -8.04
C LEU A 62 -11.35 4.01 -7.25
N LEU A 63 -11.82 4.28 -6.02
CA LEU A 63 -12.52 3.29 -5.20
C LEU A 63 -13.76 2.74 -5.93
N ASP A 64 -14.60 3.61 -6.47
CA ASP A 64 -15.82 3.21 -7.17
C ASP A 64 -15.52 2.40 -8.43
N THR A 65 -14.57 2.87 -9.24
CA THR A 65 -14.24 2.29 -10.56
C THR A 65 -13.60 0.93 -10.44
N CYS A 66 -12.69 0.75 -9.47
CA CYS A 66 -11.99 -0.52 -9.23
C CYS A 66 -12.64 -1.37 -8.12
N HIS A 67 -13.83 -0.97 -7.66
CA HIS A 67 -14.61 -1.65 -6.64
C HIS A 67 -13.84 -1.92 -5.33
N ILE A 68 -12.98 -0.97 -4.94
CA ILE A 68 -12.10 -1.08 -3.79
C ILE A 68 -12.86 -0.70 -2.53
N ARG A 69 -12.72 -1.51 -1.48
CA ARG A 69 -13.24 -1.21 -0.15
C ARG A 69 -12.10 -0.91 0.79
N MET A 70 -12.15 0.26 1.42
CA MET A 70 -11.24 0.68 2.48
C MET A 70 -12.07 1.19 3.65
N PHE A 71 -11.59 0.99 4.87
CA PHE A 71 -12.32 1.34 6.08
C PHE A 71 -11.58 2.41 6.87
N PRO A 72 -12.26 3.46 7.35
CA PRO A 72 -11.64 4.40 8.26
C PRO A 72 -11.36 3.72 9.60
N TYR A 73 -10.26 4.07 10.25
CA TYR A 73 -9.79 3.43 11.48
C TYR A 73 -10.83 3.47 12.60
N GLU A 74 -11.62 4.55 12.69
CA GLU A 74 -12.73 4.67 13.66
C GLU A 74 -13.74 3.52 13.59
N ASN A 75 -13.88 2.88 12.42
CA ASN A 75 -14.76 1.73 12.22
C ASN A 75 -14.11 0.40 12.61
N LEU A 76 -12.78 0.33 12.65
CA LEU A 76 -12.02 -0.91 12.89
C LEU A 76 -11.43 -0.99 14.31
N VAL A 77 -11.17 0.15 14.96
CA VAL A 77 -10.41 0.25 16.21
C VAL A 77 -10.91 -0.66 17.34
N LYS A 78 -12.21 -0.98 17.36
CA LYS A 78 -12.81 -1.85 18.40
C LYS A 78 -12.50 -3.33 18.20
N ASP A 79 -12.20 -3.73 16.96
CA ASP A 79 -11.94 -5.11 16.57
C ASP A 79 -10.42 -5.41 16.47
N MET A 80 -9.61 -4.37 16.28
CA MET A 80 -8.14 -4.44 16.20
C MET A 80 -7.50 -4.72 17.56
N ARG A 81 -6.39 -5.46 17.52
CA ARG A 81 -5.58 -5.85 18.69
C ARG A 81 -4.11 -5.56 18.42
N GLU A 82 -3.34 -5.32 19.47
CA GLU A 82 -1.88 -5.13 19.40
C GLU A 82 -1.13 -6.28 18.70
N THR A 83 -1.72 -7.48 18.65
CA THR A 83 -1.11 -8.63 17.95
C THR A 83 -1.35 -8.65 16.45
N ASP A 84 -2.33 -7.89 15.97
CA ASP A 84 -2.73 -7.88 14.56
C ASP A 84 -1.68 -7.21 13.72
N LYS A 85 -1.51 -7.66 12.47
CA LYS A 85 -0.39 -7.23 11.62
C LYS A 85 -0.78 -6.01 10.81
N ILE A 86 0.06 -4.99 10.84
CA ILE A 86 -0.07 -3.81 10.01
C ILE A 86 1.05 -3.79 8.97
N ILE A 87 0.68 -3.53 7.72
CA ILE A 87 1.60 -3.21 6.64
C ILE A 87 1.39 -1.75 6.27
N CYS A 88 2.39 -0.92 6.51
CA CYS A 88 2.40 0.47 6.08
C CYS A 88 2.66 0.56 4.57
N VAL A 89 1.79 1.23 3.84
CA VAL A 89 1.90 1.44 2.39
C VAL A 89 1.80 2.91 2.07
N ASP A 90 2.74 3.41 1.27
CA ASP A 90 2.85 4.82 0.89
C ASP A 90 2.94 5.76 2.10
N MET A 91 3.54 5.23 3.17
CA MET A 91 3.71 5.90 4.45
C MET A 91 4.77 5.18 5.27
N GLN A 92 5.40 5.92 6.19
CA GLN A 92 6.30 5.39 7.23
C GLN A 92 5.77 5.75 8.62
N LYS A 93 5.87 4.81 9.57
CA LYS A 93 5.43 5.02 10.96
C LYS A 93 6.12 6.27 11.53
N TYR A 94 5.36 7.05 12.30
CA TYR A 94 5.75 8.38 12.80
C TYR A 94 5.99 9.45 11.72
N GLY A 95 5.66 9.18 10.46
CA GLY A 95 5.56 10.20 9.42
C GLY A 95 4.47 11.22 9.74
N GLY A 96 4.62 12.47 9.28
CA GLY A 96 3.69 13.56 9.61
C GLY A 96 2.24 13.34 9.16
N ASN A 97 2.01 12.44 8.21
CA ASN A 97 0.69 12.05 7.70
C ASN A 97 0.32 10.60 8.06
N ALA A 98 0.86 10.07 9.17
CA ALA A 98 0.62 8.70 9.61
C ALA A 98 0.15 8.68 11.06
N THR A 99 -1.05 8.16 11.30
CA THR A 99 -1.53 7.81 12.64
C THR A 99 -1.00 6.42 13.02
N ASP A 100 -0.50 6.29 14.26
CA ASP A 100 -0.12 5.01 14.87
C ASP A 100 -1.39 4.25 15.26
N LEU A 101 -1.73 3.18 14.54
CA LEU A 101 -2.96 2.40 14.78
C LEU A 101 -2.70 1.27 15.78
N THR A 102 -3.76 0.76 16.41
CA THR A 102 -3.66 -0.45 17.24
C THR A 102 -3.22 -1.64 16.40
N GLY A 103 -2.01 -2.16 16.63
CA GLY A 103 -1.45 -3.30 15.92
C GLY A 103 0.08 -3.30 15.90
N ASP A 104 0.65 -4.31 15.25
CA ASP A 104 2.10 -4.50 15.09
C ASP A 104 2.48 -4.19 13.63
N GLU A 105 3.10 -3.04 13.37
CA GLU A 105 3.62 -2.65 12.05
C GLU A 105 4.84 -3.50 11.66
N ILE A 106 4.57 -4.67 11.10
CA ILE A 106 5.59 -5.62 10.70
C ILE A 106 6.30 -5.24 9.39
N ALA A 107 5.69 -4.38 8.57
CA ALA A 107 6.19 -4.08 7.25
C ALA A 107 5.93 -2.64 6.77
N CYS A 108 6.83 -2.14 5.92
CA CYS A 108 6.69 -0.84 5.26
C CYS A 108 7.10 -0.93 3.78
N ILE A 109 6.25 -0.43 2.89
CA ILE A 109 6.53 -0.26 1.46
C ILE A 109 6.22 1.20 1.13
N ASP A 110 7.24 1.95 0.76
CA ASP A 110 7.12 3.40 0.57
C ASP A 110 8.16 3.92 -0.42
N HIS A 111 7.84 4.99 -1.13
CA HIS A 111 8.73 5.63 -2.09
C HIS A 111 9.33 6.96 -1.61
N HIS A 112 8.92 7.42 -0.43
CA HIS A 112 9.39 8.67 0.15
C HIS A 112 10.75 8.54 0.89
N PRO A 113 11.50 9.64 1.07
CA PRO A 113 12.66 9.66 1.95
C PRO A 113 12.28 9.33 3.41
N THR A 114 13.10 8.52 4.07
CA THR A 114 12.96 8.26 5.51
C THR A 114 13.45 9.45 6.33
N PHE A 115 12.55 10.07 7.08
CA PHE A 115 12.87 11.14 8.03
C PHE A 115 12.99 10.64 9.48
N VAL A 116 12.15 9.67 9.86
CA VAL A 116 12.18 9.00 11.17
C VAL A 116 12.47 7.52 10.93
N PRO A 117 13.66 7.01 11.30
CA PRO A 117 13.99 5.61 11.09
C PRO A 117 13.17 4.72 12.03
N VAL A 118 12.57 3.68 11.45
CA VAL A 118 11.81 2.64 12.16
C VAL A 118 12.30 1.29 11.65
N GLU A 119 12.50 0.33 12.54
CA GLU A 119 12.85 -1.03 12.16
C GLU A 119 11.57 -1.84 11.89
N TYR A 120 11.45 -2.36 10.68
CA TYR A 120 10.39 -3.28 10.28
C TYR A 120 10.97 -4.68 10.03
N GLN A 121 10.16 -5.72 10.22
CA GLN A 121 10.56 -7.10 9.87
C GLN A 121 10.69 -7.29 8.34
N TYR A 122 9.94 -6.49 7.58
CA TYR A 122 10.04 -6.34 6.14
C TYR A 122 10.02 -4.85 5.75
N GLN A 123 10.96 -4.39 4.93
CA GLN A 123 10.89 -3.05 4.38
C GLN A 123 11.33 -3.03 2.92
N ASP A 124 10.63 -2.25 2.11
CA ASP A 124 11.05 -1.83 0.79
C ASP A 124 10.78 -0.33 0.65
N ILE A 125 11.79 0.44 1.06
CA ILE A 125 11.75 1.89 1.01
C ILE A 125 12.79 2.33 -0.02
N ARG A 126 12.33 2.80 -1.18
CA ARG A 126 13.20 3.20 -2.29
C ARG A 126 12.56 4.33 -3.07
N ILE A 127 13.37 5.29 -3.50
CA ILE A 127 12.87 6.42 -4.29
C ILE A 127 12.48 5.94 -5.70
N THR A 128 11.18 6.00 -5.98
CA THR A 128 10.52 5.83 -7.30
C THR A 128 9.52 6.96 -7.52
N GLY A 129 8.95 7.07 -8.71
CA GLY A 129 7.95 8.08 -9.01
C GLY A 129 6.64 7.90 -8.24
N ALA A 130 6.31 6.66 -7.87
CA ALA A 130 5.13 6.29 -7.09
C ALA A 130 5.41 5.03 -6.24
N CYS A 131 4.66 4.83 -5.17
CA CYS A 131 4.61 3.58 -4.42
C CYS A 131 3.97 2.45 -5.25
N ALA A 132 2.98 2.75 -6.11
CA ALA A 132 2.34 1.75 -6.98
C ALA A 132 3.32 1.09 -7.94
N THR A 133 4.41 1.77 -8.30
CA THR A 133 5.51 1.22 -9.09
C THR A 133 6.20 0.06 -8.37
N LEU A 134 6.41 0.17 -7.05
CA LEU A 134 7.00 -0.91 -6.26
C LEU A 134 6.08 -2.13 -6.23
N ILE A 135 4.78 -1.91 -6.08
CA ILE A 135 3.78 -2.99 -6.07
C ILE A 135 3.66 -3.66 -7.45
N ALA A 136 3.69 -2.89 -8.53
CA ALA A 136 3.73 -3.44 -9.88
C ALA A 136 5.01 -4.27 -10.13
N GLU A 137 6.16 -3.83 -9.60
CA GLU A 137 7.41 -4.60 -9.64
C GLU A 137 7.26 -5.94 -8.89
N TYR A 138 6.50 -5.99 -7.80
CA TYR A 138 6.28 -7.25 -7.07
C TYR A 138 5.48 -8.26 -7.90
N TYR A 139 4.49 -7.82 -8.68
CA TYR A 139 3.80 -8.68 -9.65
C TYR A 139 4.79 -9.23 -10.67
N ALA A 140 5.57 -8.34 -11.31
CA ALA A 140 6.53 -8.72 -12.34
C ALA A 140 7.58 -9.72 -11.83
N LEU A 141 8.19 -9.45 -10.66
CA LEU A 141 9.23 -10.30 -10.07
C LEU A 141 8.69 -11.64 -9.57
N SER A 142 7.44 -11.68 -9.14
CA SER A 142 6.82 -12.90 -8.65
C SER A 142 6.20 -13.77 -9.75
N GLY A 143 6.21 -13.28 -11.00
CA GLY A 143 5.61 -13.96 -12.15
C GLY A 143 4.07 -13.97 -12.12
N ASN A 144 3.46 -13.09 -11.32
CA ASN A 144 2.02 -12.94 -11.25
C ASN A 144 1.57 -11.79 -12.15
N THR A 145 0.40 -11.94 -12.76
CA THR A 145 -0.23 -10.87 -13.54
C THR A 145 -1.40 -10.30 -12.75
N PRO A 146 -1.45 -8.97 -12.52
CA PRO A 146 -2.61 -8.35 -11.88
C PRO A 146 -3.85 -8.54 -12.75
N ASP A 147 -5.02 -8.66 -12.13
CA ASP A 147 -6.28 -8.58 -12.87
C ASP A 147 -6.53 -7.17 -13.43
N SER A 148 -7.55 -7.01 -14.28
CA SER A 148 -7.80 -5.75 -14.99
C SER A 148 -8.01 -4.56 -14.05
N ASP A 149 -8.74 -4.75 -12.95
CA ASP A 149 -9.04 -3.68 -12.00
C ASP A 149 -7.77 -3.33 -11.22
N THR A 150 -7.00 -4.33 -10.80
CA THR A 150 -5.71 -4.14 -10.12
C THR A 150 -4.70 -3.42 -11.01
N ALA A 151 -4.57 -3.83 -12.27
CA ALA A 151 -3.70 -3.17 -13.24
C ALA A 151 -4.13 -1.72 -13.50
N THR A 152 -5.44 -1.48 -13.61
CA THR A 152 -6.00 -0.14 -13.78
C THR A 152 -5.69 0.76 -12.59
N ALA A 153 -5.89 0.26 -11.37
CA ALA A 153 -5.60 1.00 -10.15
C ALA A 153 -4.11 1.35 -10.05
N LEU A 154 -3.21 0.37 -10.22
CA LEU A 154 -1.76 0.58 -10.16
C LEU A 154 -1.31 1.59 -11.21
N LEU A 155 -1.71 1.44 -12.47
CA LEU A 155 -1.37 2.40 -13.52
C LEU A 155 -1.91 3.81 -13.22
N TYR A 156 -3.11 3.91 -12.66
CA TYR A 156 -3.69 5.20 -12.27
C TYR A 156 -2.89 5.85 -11.15
N GLY A 157 -2.51 5.10 -10.11
CA GLY A 157 -1.65 5.57 -9.01
C GLY A 157 -0.32 6.13 -9.53
N ILE A 158 0.41 5.33 -10.33
CA ILE A 158 1.69 5.75 -10.94
C ILE A 158 1.51 7.06 -11.73
N LYS A 159 0.46 7.15 -12.54
CA LYS A 159 0.16 8.34 -13.33
C LYS A 159 -0.19 9.56 -12.51
N MET A 160 -0.82 9.40 -11.35
CA MET A 160 -1.21 10.53 -10.52
C MET A 160 0.01 11.15 -9.83
N ASP A 161 0.87 10.32 -9.26
CA ASP A 161 2.04 10.79 -8.51
C ASP A 161 3.13 11.37 -9.41
N THR A 162 3.33 10.73 -10.56
CA THR A 162 4.28 11.18 -11.57
C THR A 162 3.77 12.31 -12.46
N LEU A 163 2.56 12.82 -12.23
CA LEU A 163 1.90 13.80 -13.08
C LEU A 163 1.91 13.37 -14.57
N GLN A 164 1.36 12.20 -14.86
CA GLN A 164 1.35 11.57 -16.18
C GLN A 164 2.76 11.38 -16.76
N PHE A 165 3.68 10.86 -15.95
CA PHE A 165 5.08 10.63 -16.33
C PHE A 165 5.86 11.90 -16.71
N THR A 166 5.55 13.05 -16.08
CA THR A 166 6.26 14.31 -16.32
C THR A 166 7.05 14.83 -15.12
N ARG A 167 6.87 14.23 -13.94
CA ARG A 167 7.49 14.67 -12.69
C ARG A 167 7.95 13.47 -11.86
N GLY A 168 9.18 13.52 -11.34
CA GLY A 168 9.68 12.51 -10.40
C GLY A 168 9.83 11.09 -10.97
N VAL A 169 9.67 10.92 -12.28
CA VAL A 169 9.69 9.63 -12.97
C VAL A 169 11.08 8.99 -12.92
N THR A 170 11.09 7.69 -12.69
CA THR A 170 12.24 6.81 -12.83
C THR A 170 12.04 5.83 -13.98
N ASP A 171 13.11 5.20 -14.44
CA ASP A 171 13.03 4.15 -15.47
C ASP A 171 12.14 2.98 -15.04
N LEU A 172 12.02 2.73 -13.73
CA LEU A 172 11.16 1.67 -13.21
C LEU A 172 9.67 2.01 -13.41
N ASP A 173 9.27 3.28 -13.23
CA ASP A 173 7.88 3.72 -13.45
C ASP A 173 7.45 3.57 -14.91
N ILE A 174 8.37 3.67 -15.87
CA ILE A 174 8.10 3.48 -17.30
C ILE A 174 8.02 1.99 -17.66
N LYS A 175 8.78 1.15 -16.95
CA LYS A 175 8.85 -0.28 -17.21
C LYS A 175 7.63 -1.03 -16.67
N MET A 176 7.10 -0.57 -15.53
CA MET A 176 5.95 -1.14 -14.83
C MET A 176 4.64 -0.64 -15.44
#